data_AF-A0A537NVC4-F1
#
_entry.id   AF-A0A537NVC4-F1
#
_cell.length_a   1.000
_cell.length_b   1.000
_cell.length_c   1.000
_cell.angle_alpha   90.00
_cell.angle_beta   90.00
_cell.angle_gamma   90.00
#
_symmetry.space_group_name_H-M   'P 1'
#
loop_
_entity.id
_entity.type
_entity.pdbx_description
1 polymer ?
#
loop_
_entity_poly.entity_id
_entity_poly.type
_entity_poly.pdbx_seq_one_letter_code
_entity_poly.pdbx_strand_id
1 'polypeptide(L)' 'MTYSIIGSGLIGTAIARQFSRAGLDIRIANRRGADSLGDLARELGPHLRPVRLAEALAADMVFLALP' A
#
# COMPACT_ATOMS: atom_id res chain seq x y z
N MET A 1 -5.54 13.64 -5.14
CA MET A 1 -5.11 12.44 -5.89
C MET A 1 -4.73 11.39 -4.87
N THR A 2 -5.34 10.22 -4.93
CA THR A 2 -5.18 9.12 -3.99
C THR A 2 -4.52 7.94 -4.69
N TYR A 3 -3.59 7.29 -3.98
CA TYR A 3 -2.80 6.19 -4.51
C TYR A 3 -3.06 4.93 -3.71
N SER A 4 -3.14 3.78 -4.37
CA SER A 4 -3.29 2.49 -3.72
C SER A 4 -2.47 1.40 -4.39
N ILE A 5 -1.96 0.48 -3.58
CA ILE A 5 -1.26 -0.72 -4.03
C ILE A 5 -2.13 -1.93 -3.71
N ILE A 6 -2.32 -2.81 -4.68
CA ILE A 6 -2.89 -4.13 -4.47
C ILE A 6 -1.79 -5.16 -4.66
N GLY A 7 -1.29 -5.69 -3.55
CA GLY A 7 -0.14 -6.59 -3.52
C GLY A 7 0.93 -6.11 -2.54
N SER A 8 1.52 -7.05 -1.80
CA SER A 8 2.51 -6.76 -0.76
C SER A 8 3.74 -7.68 -0.85
N GLY A 9 4.06 -8.13 -2.06
CA GLY A 9 5.32 -8.80 -2.39
C GLY A 9 6.42 -7.80 -2.71
N LEU A 10 7.53 -8.25 -3.30
CA LEU A 10 8.71 -7.41 -3.58
C LEU A 10 8.37 -6.08 -4.27
N ILE A 11 7.54 -6.12 -5.31
CA ILE A 11 7.16 -4.93 -6.09
C ILE A 11 6.29 -3.98 -5.24
N GLY A 12 5.23 -4.48 -4.62
CA GLY A 12 4.34 -3.64 -3.80
C GLY A 12 5.08 -2.95 -2.66
N THR A 13 5.97 -3.67 -1.99
CA THR A 13 6.79 -3.12 -0.91
C THR A 13 7.80 -2.08 -1.43
N ALA A 14 8.40 -2.30 -2.60
CA ALA A 14 9.32 -1.33 -3.22
C ALA A 14 8.60 -0.01 -3.60
N ILE A 15 7.41 -0.11 -4.19
CA ILE A 15 6.58 1.06 -4.51
C ILE A 15 6.23 1.82 -3.22
N ALA A 16 5.74 1.11 -2.19
CA ALA A 16 5.37 1.72 -0.91
C ALA A 16 6.55 2.51 -0.29
N ARG A 17 7.75 1.93 -0.29
CA ARG A 17 8.97 2.60 0.17
C ARG A 17 9.30 3.86 -0.62
N GLN A 18 9.12 3.82 -1.94
CA GLN A 18 9.39 4.98 -2.79
C GLN A 18 8.41 6.12 -2.54
N PHE A 19 7.13 5.81 -2.31
CA PHE A 19 6.12 6.79 -1.92
C PHE A 19 6.44 7.44 -0.57
N SER A 20 6.80 6.64 0.44
CA SER A 20 7.22 7.13 1.75
C SER A 20 8.46 8.05 1.64
N ARG A 21 9.46 7.67 0.84
CA ARG A 21 10.65 8.52 0.56
C ARG A 21 10.30 9.85 -0.11
N ALA A 22 9.25 9.88 -0.92
CA ALA A 22 8.74 11.09 -1.57
C ALA A 22 7.83 11.93 -0.66
N GLY A 23 7.54 11.47 0.58
CA GLY A 23 6.59 12.12 1.48
C GLY A 23 5.15 12.04 1.01
N LEU A 24 4.81 11.04 0.19
CA LEU A 24 3.48 10.85 -0.39
C LEU A 24 2.75 9.72 0.32
N ASP A 25 1.48 9.97 0.63
CA ASP A 25 0.62 8.98 1.27
C ASP A 25 0.13 7.94 0.26
N ILE A 26 0.21 6.67 0.64
CA ILE A 26 -0.26 5.56 -0.17
C ILE A 26 -0.99 4.52 0.69
N ARG A 27 -2.08 3.99 0.13
CA ARG A 27 -2.81 2.88 0.76
C ARG A 27 -2.30 1.56 0.22
N ILE A 28 -2.40 0.49 1.00
CA ILE A 28 -2.01 -0.85 0.56
C ILE A 28 -3.04 -1.89 1.01
N ALA A 29 -3.38 -2.80 0.11
CA ALA A 29 -4.26 -3.93 0.37
C ALA A 29 -3.64 -5.23 -0.19
N ASN A 30 -3.95 -6.35 0.46
CA ASN A 30 -3.65 -7.68 -0.05
C ASN A 30 -4.77 -8.66 0.36
N ARG A 31 -4.71 -9.90 -0.14
CA ARG A 31 -5.70 -10.95 0.19
C ARG A 31 -5.60 -11.48 1.63
N ARG A 32 -4.50 -11.23 2.33
CA ARG A 32 -4.25 -11.69 3.71
C ARG A 32 -4.81 -10.73 4.77
N GLY A 33 -5.34 -9.58 4.36
CA GLY A 33 -5.94 -8.59 5.24
C GLY A 33 -4.94 -7.55 5.78
N ALA A 34 -5.48 -6.47 6.35
CA ALA A 34 -4.71 -5.32 6.81
C ALA A 34 -3.70 -5.67 7.92
N ASP A 35 -4.05 -6.62 8.80
CA ASP A 35 -3.17 -7.06 9.90
C ASP A 35 -1.85 -7.65 9.40
N SER A 36 -1.87 -8.30 8.22
CA SER A 36 -0.67 -8.85 7.59
C SER A 36 0.34 -7.79 7.10
N LEU A 37 -0.04 -6.51 7.13
CA LEU A 37 0.77 -5.38 6.65
C LEU A 37 1.33 -4.55 7.81
N GLY A 38 1.14 -4.98 9.06
CA GLY A 38 1.52 -4.23 10.25
C GLY A 38 3.01 -3.89 10.32
N ASP A 39 3.89 -4.81 9.92
CA ASP A 39 5.33 -4.55 9.93
C ASP A 39 5.74 -3.49 8.92
N LEU A 40 5.17 -3.54 7.71
CA LEU A 40 5.45 -2.55 6.68
C LEU A 40 4.87 -1.18 7.03
N ALA A 41 3.69 -1.13 7.65
CA ALA A 41 3.11 0.12 8.15
C ALA A 41 3.96 0.73 9.27
N ARG A 42 4.52 -0.11 10.16
CA ARG A 42 5.44 0.34 11.20
C ARG A 42 6.76 0.85 10.63
N GLU A 43 7.27 0.21 9.58
CA GLU A 43 8.48 0.64 8.85
C GLU A 43 8.29 2.01 8.19
N LEU A 44 7.17 2.19 7.47
CA LEU A 44 6.97 3.38 6.62
C LEU A 44 6.23 4.52 7.32
N GLY A 45 5.73 4.27 8.54
CA GLY A 45 5.09 5.25 9.39
C GLY A 45 3.81 5.84 8.76
N PRO A 46 3.60 7.17 8.87
CA PRO A 46 2.32 7.78 8.53
C PRO A 46 1.97 7.73 7.03
N HIS A 47 2.96 7.50 6.16
CA HIS A 47 2.78 7.52 4.72
C HIS A 47 2.18 6.22 4.14
N LEU A 48 2.08 5.16 4.95
CA LEU A 48 1.49 3.90 4.51
C LEU A 48 0.26 3.55 5.34
N ARG A 49 -0.89 3.42 4.68
CA ARG A 49 -2.13 2.97 5.32
C ARG A 49 -2.59 1.60 4.81
N PRO A 50 -2.51 0.54 5.63
CA PRO A 50 -3.20 -0.71 5.35
C PRO A 50 -4.72 -0.50 5.28
N VAL A 51 -5.35 -0.99 4.23
CA VAL A 51 -6.80 -0.86 4.01
C VAL A 51 -7.40 -2.16 3.49
N ARG A 52 -8.73 -2.24 3.52
CA ARG A 52 -9.45 -3.33 2.84
C ARG A 52 -9.40 -3.13 1.32
N LEU A 53 -9.51 -4.23 0.58
CA LEU A 53 -9.45 -4.22 -0.89
C LEU A 53 -10.45 -3.22 -1.52
N ALA A 54 -11.69 -3.16 -1.01
CA ALA A 54 -12.71 -2.23 -1.50
C ALA A 54 -12.30 -0.76 -1.36
N GLU A 55 -11.60 -0.39 -0.29
CA GLU A 55 -11.10 0.98 -0.08
C GLU A 55 -9.89 1.30 -0.97
N ALA A 56 -9.01 0.32 -1.21
CA ALA A 56 -7.89 0.48 -2.14
C ALA A 56 -8.36 0.68 -3.59
N LEU A 57 -9.42 -0.01 -4.00
CA LEU A 57 -10.00 0.10 -5.35
C LEU A 57 -10.69 1.44 -5.62
N ALA A 58 -11.02 2.21 -4.57
CA ALA A 58 -11.63 3.53 -4.69
C ALA A 58 -10.62 4.67 -4.90
N ALA A 59 -9.32 4.35 -5.05
CA ALA A 59 -8.29 5.36 -5.29
C ALA A 59 -8.27 5.83 -6.75
N ASP A 60 -7.82 7.06 -6.96
CA ASP A 60 -7.68 7.65 -8.29
C ASP A 60 -6.64 6.90 -9.15
N MET A 61 -5.60 6.34 -8.50
CA MET A 61 -4.58 5.51 -9.14
C MET A 61 -4.31 4.24 -8.32
N VAL A 62 -4.38 3.10 -8.99
CA VAL A 62 -4.18 1.77 -8.39
C VAL A 62 -3.02 1.04 -9.06
N PHE A 63 -2.03 0.64 -8.28
CA PHE A 63 -0.93 -0.22 -8.70
C PHE A 63 -1.28 -1.69 -8.44
N LEU A 64 -1.43 -2.48 -9.49
CA LEU A 64 -1.63 -3.93 -9.39
C LEU A 64 -0.27 -4.63 -9.33
N ALA A 65 0.17 -4.98 -8.12
CA ALA A 65 1.43 -5.69 -7.84
C ALA A 65 1.15 -7.16 -7.49
N LEU A 66 0.46 -7.85 -8.40
CA LEU A 66 0.08 -9.26 -8.33
C LEU A 66 0.98 -10.09 -9.28
N PRO A 67 1.02 -11.44 -9.15
CA PRO A 67 1.61 -12.29 -10.18
C PRO A 67 0.98 -12.07 -11.56
#